data_AF-B7MJK7-F1
#
_entry.id   AF-B7MJK7-F1
#
_cell.length_a   1.000
_cell.length_b   1.000
_cell.length_c   1.000
_cell.angle_alpha   90.00
_cell.angle_beta   90.00
_cell.angle_gamma   90.00
#
_symmetry.space_group_name_H-M   'P 1'
#
loop_
_entity.id
_entity.type
_entity.pdbx_description
1 polymer ?
#
loop_
_entity_poly.entity_id
_entity_poly.type
_entity_poly.pdbx_seq_one_letter_code
_entity_poly.pdbx_strand_id
1 'polypeptide(L)'
;MTLPKFRNDLQVEANYSINQAREMVGKTVKSVQIGFQKTGVQVHQTEMLIITFTDDTQLAISTGSNVVNITSLIGRGGSCELKPADFHVDFDLTWQR
;
A
#
# COMPACT_ATOMS: atom_id res chain seq x y z
N MET A 1 -23.61 -4.42 -5.68
CA MET A 1 -22.43 -5.23 -5.31
C MET A 1 -22.44 -5.43 -3.80
N THR A 2 -22.21 -6.65 -3.31
CA THR A 2 -22.07 -6.93 -1.88
C THR A 2 -20.60 -6.89 -1.49
N LEU A 3 -20.29 -6.31 -0.33
CA LEU A 3 -18.93 -6.35 0.20
C LEU A 3 -18.50 -7.78 0.53
N PRO A 4 -17.21 -8.11 0.41
CA PRO A 4 -16.67 -9.37 0.91
C PRO A 4 -16.97 -9.58 2.41
N LYS A 5 -17.07 -10.84 2.83
CA LYS A 5 -17.29 -11.21 4.24
C LYS A 5 -15.96 -11.48 4.94
N PHE A 6 -15.85 -11.04 6.19
CA PHE A 6 -14.71 -11.40 7.04
C PHE A 6 -14.71 -12.89 7.38
N ARG A 7 -13.51 -13.43 7.52
CA ARG A 7 -13.26 -14.77 8.06
C ARG A 7 -13.22 -14.68 9.59
N ASN A 8 -14.13 -15.35 10.26
CA ASN A 8 -14.23 -15.36 11.73
C ASN A 8 -13.28 -16.36 12.39
N ASP A 9 -12.61 -17.21 11.59
CA ASP A 9 -11.66 -18.23 12.04
C ASP A 9 -10.22 -17.70 12.14
N LEU A 10 -9.98 -16.45 11.76
CA LEU A 10 -8.67 -15.81 11.83
C LEU A 10 -8.71 -14.65 12.82
N GLN A 11 -7.64 -14.50 13.60
CA GLN A 11 -7.45 -13.36 14.49
C GLN A 11 -6.44 -12.38 13.89
N VAL A 12 -6.63 -11.13 14.28
CA VAL A 12 -5.84 -9.99 13.83
C VAL A 12 -4.81 -9.66 14.92
N GLU A 13 -3.51 -9.75 14.63
CA GLU A 13 -2.44 -9.50 15.62
C GLU A 13 -1.89 -8.07 15.57
N ALA A 14 -1.42 -7.52 16.68
CA ALA A 14 -1.01 -6.11 16.78
C ALA A 14 0.15 -5.69 15.85
N ASN A 15 0.91 -6.63 15.30
CA ASN A 15 2.16 -6.36 14.56
C ASN A 15 1.96 -6.07 13.06
N TYR A 16 0.72 -5.98 12.57
CA TYR A 16 0.44 -5.71 11.15
C TYR A 16 0.04 -4.24 10.91
N SER A 17 0.60 -3.63 9.86
CA SER A 17 0.36 -2.21 9.48
C SER A 17 -1.12 -1.90 9.28
N ILE A 18 -1.87 -2.79 8.63
CA ILE A 18 -3.30 -2.61 8.32
C ILE A 18 -4.14 -2.42 9.58
N ASN A 19 -3.76 -2.98 10.72
CA ASN A 19 -4.57 -2.90 11.94
C ASN A 19 -4.62 -1.51 12.54
N GLN A 20 -3.60 -0.71 12.23
CA GLN A 20 -3.57 0.70 12.58
C GLN A 20 -4.64 1.51 11.85
N ALA A 21 -5.29 0.96 10.82
CA ALA A 21 -6.47 1.57 10.18
C ALA A 21 -7.61 1.85 11.18
N ARG A 22 -7.68 1.11 12.30
CA ARG A 22 -8.68 1.36 13.36
C ARG A 22 -8.53 2.74 14.01
N GLU A 23 -7.35 3.36 13.95
CA GLU A 23 -7.14 4.72 14.47
C GLU A 23 -7.92 5.78 13.67
N MET A 24 -8.42 5.44 12.47
CA MET A 24 -9.29 6.33 11.69
C MET A 24 -10.70 6.51 12.29
N VAL A 25 -11.13 5.61 13.18
CA VAL A 25 -12.51 5.61 13.68
C VAL A 25 -12.82 6.92 14.41
N GLY A 26 -13.86 7.61 13.95
CA GLY A 26 -14.31 8.89 14.51
C GLY A 26 -13.54 10.11 14.04
N LYS A 27 -12.48 9.95 13.22
CA LYS A 27 -11.77 11.09 12.62
C LYS A 27 -12.52 11.61 11.39
N THR A 28 -12.44 12.92 11.17
CA THR A 28 -12.98 13.58 9.97
C THR A 28 -11.86 13.90 9.00
N VAL A 29 -12.03 13.59 7.72
CA VAL A 29 -11.04 13.90 6.68
C VAL A 29 -11.02 15.40 6.38
N LYS A 30 -9.83 16.00 6.41
CA LYS A 30 -9.55 17.40 6.04
C LYS A 30 -9.09 17.50 4.59
N SER A 31 -8.20 16.62 4.15
CA SER A 31 -7.74 16.56 2.76
C SER A 31 -7.21 15.18 2.40
N VAL A 32 -7.15 14.91 1.09
CA VAL A 32 -6.55 13.69 0.53
C VAL A 32 -5.59 14.10 -0.57
N GLN A 33 -4.38 13.54 -0.55
CA GLN A 33 -3.38 13.70 -1.59
C GLN A 33 -3.06 12.33 -2.18
N ILE A 34 -2.90 12.25 -3.50
CA ILE A 34 -2.48 11.05 -4.21
C ILE A 34 -1.25 11.40 -5.03
N GLY A 35 -0.27 10.52 -5.01
CA GLY A 35 0.93 10.68 -5.81
C GLY A 35 1.83 9.46 -5.73
N PHE A 36 3.06 9.64 -6.15
CA PHE A 36 4.09 8.61 -6.01
C PHE A 36 5.06 9.03 -4.92
N GLN A 37 5.48 8.07 -4.09
CA GLN A 37 6.56 8.28 -3.14
C GLN A 37 7.81 8.72 -3.90
N LYS A 38 8.49 9.76 -3.39
CA LYS A 38 9.79 10.14 -3.92
C LYS A 38 10.81 9.08 -3.53
N THR A 39 11.13 8.20 -4.47
CA THR A 39 12.13 7.15 -4.28
C THR A 39 13.50 7.53 -4.85
N GLY A 40 14.55 6.87 -4.35
CA GLY A 40 15.87 6.90 -5.01
C GLY A 40 15.85 6.08 -6.31
N VAL A 41 16.86 6.27 -7.18
CA VAL A 41 16.95 5.77 -8.58
C VAL A 41 16.79 4.24 -8.74
N GLN A 42 16.71 3.47 -7.64
CA GLN A 42 16.68 2.00 -7.65
C GLN A 42 15.56 1.38 -6.80
N VAL A 43 14.62 2.16 -6.26
CA VAL A 43 13.51 1.63 -5.44
C VAL A 43 12.22 1.60 -6.24
N HIS A 44 11.40 0.57 -6.01
CA HIS A 44 10.09 0.38 -6.64
C HIS A 44 9.26 1.66 -6.65
N GLN A 45 8.50 1.91 -7.72
CA GLN A 45 7.53 3.00 -7.72
C GLN A 45 6.41 2.63 -6.74
N THR A 46 6.24 3.48 -5.74
CA THR A 46 5.22 3.30 -4.72
C THR A 46 4.14 4.36 -4.93
N GLU A 47 2.94 3.95 -5.31
CA GLU A 47 1.79 4.85 -5.31
C GLU A 47 1.35 5.06 -3.85
N MET A 48 1.07 6.29 -3.49
CA MET A 48 0.81 6.70 -2.12
C MET A 48 -0.40 7.63 -2.07
N LEU A 49 -1.23 7.41 -1.05
CA LEU A 49 -2.34 8.25 -0.66
C LEU A 49 -2.09 8.78 0.75
N ILE A 50 -2.17 10.08 0.96
CA ILE A 50 -2.09 10.72 2.27
C ILE A 50 -3.46 11.26 2.63
N ILE A 51 -4.02 10.79 3.75
CA ILE A 51 -5.22 11.34 4.38
C ILE A 51 -4.77 12.25 5.51
N THR A 52 -5.11 13.53 5.43
CA THR A 52 -4.99 14.45 6.56
C THR A 52 -6.35 14.55 7.24
N PHE A 53 -6.40 14.37 8.55
CA PHE A 53 -7.62 14.50 9.35
C PHE A 53 -7.76 15.92 9.93
N THR A 54 -8.95 16.26 10.43
CA THR A 54 -9.23 17.59 11.01
C THR A 54 -8.52 17.85 12.34
N ASP A 55 -8.01 16.80 12.99
CA ASP A 55 -7.15 16.89 14.17
C ASP A 55 -5.65 16.98 13.81
N ASP A 56 -5.35 17.27 12.53
CA ASP A 56 -4.01 17.40 11.93
C ASP A 56 -3.14 16.12 11.95
N THR A 57 -3.67 14.99 12.45
CA THR A 57 -3.03 13.69 12.25
C THR A 57 -3.11 13.26 10.78
N GLN A 58 -2.17 12.44 10.36
CA GLN A 58 -2.09 11.96 8.97
C GLN A 58 -1.90 10.46 8.90
N LEU A 59 -2.54 9.85 7.90
CA LEU A 59 -2.32 8.46 7.50
C LEU A 59 -1.81 8.43 6.07
N ALA A 60 -0.61 7.90 5.87
CA ALA A 60 -0.13 7.50 4.56
C ALA A 60 -0.50 6.04 4.32
N ILE A 61 -1.16 5.77 3.20
CA ILE A 61 -1.43 4.45 2.65
C ILE A 61 -0.55 4.33 1.41
N SER A 62 0.33 3.34 1.36
CA SER A 62 1.24 3.16 0.24
C SER A 62 1.16 1.76 -0.35
N THR A 63 1.23 1.69 -1.67
CA THR A 63 1.21 0.46 -2.45
C THR A 63 2.48 0.40 -3.30
N GLY A 64 3.30 -0.61 -3.05
CA GLY A 64 4.46 -0.92 -3.87
C GLY A 64 4.12 -2.04 -4.84
N SER A 65 4.53 -1.94 -6.10
CA SER A 65 4.48 -3.07 -7.03
C SER A 65 5.72 -3.13 -7.90
N ASN A 66 6.23 -4.34 -8.11
CA ASN A 66 7.34 -4.57 -9.04
C ASN A 66 6.89 -4.90 -10.48
N VAL A 67 5.60 -4.77 -10.80
CA VAL A 67 5.05 -5.12 -12.13
C VAL A 67 5.76 -4.39 -13.28
N VAL A 68 6.09 -3.11 -13.09
CA VAL A 68 6.80 -2.31 -14.11
C VAL A 68 8.20 -2.85 -14.36
N ASN A 69 8.88 -3.35 -13.32
CA ASN A 69 10.21 -3.92 -13.44
C ASN A 69 10.15 -5.23 -14.24
N ILE A 70 9.17 -6.07 -13.91
CA ILE A 70 8.92 -7.35 -14.59
C ILE A 70 8.63 -7.11 -16.07
N THR A 71 7.69 -6.22 -16.39
CA THR A 71 7.32 -5.94 -17.78
C THR A 71 8.47 -5.29 -18.55
N SER A 72 9.27 -4.45 -17.90
CA SER A 72 10.48 -3.86 -18.49
C SER A 72 11.57 -4.90 -18.77
N LEU A 73 11.77 -5.88 -17.88
CA LEU A 73 12.76 -6.94 -18.07
C LEU A 73 12.36 -7.85 -19.25
N ILE A 74 11.10 -8.26 -19.30
CA ILE A 74 10.55 -9.05 -20.41
C ILE A 74 10.66 -8.28 -21.73
N GLY A 75 10.26 -6.99 -21.73
CA GLY A 75 10.34 -6.14 -22.91
C GLY A 75 11.75 -5.90 -23.45
N ARG A 76 12.80 -6.10 -22.63
CA ARG A 76 14.22 -6.02 -23.02
C ARG A 76 14.81 -7.37 -23.45
N GLY A 77 13.98 -8.40 -23.64
CA GLY A 77 14.43 -9.74 -24.03
C GLY A 77 14.89 -10.62 -22.87
N GLY A 78 14.53 -10.26 -21.63
CA GLY A 78 14.69 -11.14 -20.47
C GLY A 78 13.77 -12.36 -20.55
N SER A 79 14.04 -13.38 -19.72
CA SER A 79 13.20 -14.59 -19.65
C SER A 79 11.75 -14.23 -19.30
N CYS A 80 10.80 -14.87 -19.97
CA CYS A 80 9.36 -14.76 -19.68
C CYS A 80 8.90 -15.79 -18.63
N GLU A 81 9.82 -16.58 -18.08
CA GLU A 81 9.53 -17.53 -17.01
C GLU A 81 9.42 -16.81 -15.67
N LEU A 82 8.24 -16.25 -15.38
CA LEU A 82 7.93 -15.70 -14.07
C LEU A 82 7.44 -16.81 -13.14
N LYS A 83 8.10 -16.95 -12.00
CA LYS A 83 7.61 -17.73 -10.87
C LYS A 83 6.62 -16.88 -10.08
N PRO A 84 5.66 -17.51 -9.38
CA PRO A 84 4.74 -16.78 -8.50
C PRO A 84 5.46 -15.88 -7.47
N ALA A 85 6.65 -16.29 -7.03
CA ALA A 85 7.46 -15.54 -6.08
C ALA A 85 8.19 -14.33 -6.70
N ASP A 86 8.18 -14.14 -8.03
CA ASP A 86 8.84 -13.02 -8.68
C ASP A 86 7.96 -11.76 -8.69
N PHE A 87 6.65 -11.91 -8.50
CA PHE A 87 5.70 -10.80 -8.39
C PHE A 87 5.46 -10.42 -6.93
N HIS A 88 5.61 -9.14 -6.62
CA HIS A 88 5.41 -8.60 -5.29
C HIS A 88 4.51 -7.38 -5.33
N VAL A 89 3.60 -7.34 -4.37
CA VAL A 89 2.81 -6.16 -4.03
C VAL A 89 2.88 -5.98 -2.54
N ASP A 90 3.24 -4.77 -2.13
CA ASP A 90 3.31 -4.39 -0.73
C ASP A 90 2.20 -3.38 -0.44
N PHE A 91 1.65 -3.45 0.77
CA PHE A 91 0.66 -2.52 1.27
C PHE A 91 1.07 -2.08 2.68
N ASP A 92 1.28 -0.77 2.84
CA ASP A 92 1.75 -0.20 4.10
C ASP A 92 0.88 0.96 4.57
N LEU A 93 0.73 1.06 5.88
CA LEU A 93 0.08 2.16 6.59
C LEU A 93 1.10 2.80 7.53
N THR A 94 1.31 4.10 7.36
CA THR A 94 2.19 4.89 8.22
C THR A 94 1.43 6.07 8.81
N TRP A 95 1.43 6.18 10.14
CA TRP A 95 0.80 7.29 10.86
C TRP A 95 1.79 8.38 11.24
N GLN A 96 1.37 9.63 11.09
CA GLN A 96 2.03 10.81 11.66
C GLN A 96 1.07 11.48 12.66
N ARG A 97 1.56 11.71 13.87
CA ARG A 97 0.83 12.31 15.00
C ARG A 97 1.39 13.67 15.35
#